data_AF-A0A1X7IKD0-F1
#
_entry.id   AF-A0A1X7IKD0-F1
#
_cell.length_a   1.000
_cell.length_b   1.000
_cell.length_c   1.000
_cell.angle_alpha   90.00
_cell.angle_beta   90.00
_cell.angle_gamma   90.00
#
_symmetry.space_group_name_H-M   'P 1'
#
loop_
_entity.id
_entity.type
_entity.pdbx_description
1 polymer ?
#
loop_
_entity_poly.entity_id
_entity_poly.type
_entity_poly.pdbx_seq_one_letter_code
_entity_poly.pdbx_strand_id
1 'polypeptide(L)'
;MEPVIKGVLDKLPPWSYQLFAVVIAVGIIFYFVKTLYVNKRFSDMISDVLRRDDRIHTYQEKMDAMREKQEESEQTVQQTLSAIRNFESFLNTFNDLRLVKDPYLVLTESSFLLQRMLDMLAIDMKLKPGVHHRCGIWLYEDQMLTLRFSSAGFPKHYVGERALHVDRSVAGRCYRKQAIVQIADVTKDEDWERNVESKSPYKALLCLPLGSFGVLTIDGLEPFHEAGRAIGEIYAGLVISVLTEHTRSFDRWAMHAVGTAGLMGKDFPEEEDA
;
A
#
# COMPACT_ATOMS: atom_id res chain seq x y z
N MET A 1 -36.87 -81.74 -9.87
CA MET A 1 -36.60 -81.39 -8.45
C MET A 1 -37.88 -81.24 -7.64
N GLU A 2 -38.95 -80.66 -8.19
CA GLU A 2 -40.26 -80.54 -7.52
C GLU A 2 -40.90 -81.84 -6.98
N PRO A 3 -40.89 -83.00 -7.68
CA PRO A 3 -41.58 -84.19 -7.17
C PRO A 3 -40.83 -84.87 -6.01
N VAL A 4 -39.51 -84.73 -5.96
CA VAL A 4 -38.67 -85.29 -4.89
C VAL A 4 -38.81 -84.47 -3.61
N ILE A 5 -38.89 -83.14 -3.73
CA ILE A 5 -39.12 -82.23 -2.60
C ILE A 5 -40.52 -82.45 -2.01
N LYS A 6 -41.55 -82.67 -2.85
CA LYS A 6 -42.92 -82.96 -2.41
C LYS A 6 -43.03 -84.28 -1.63
N GLY A 7 -42.42 -85.35 -2.13
CA GLY A 7 -42.48 -86.67 -1.49
C GLY A 7 -41.76 -86.76 -0.13
N VAL A 8 -40.80 -85.87 0.12
CA VAL A 8 -40.12 -85.77 1.43
C VAL A 8 -40.91 -84.89 2.40
N LEU A 9 -41.58 -83.84 1.91
CA LEU A 9 -42.44 -82.97 2.73
C LEU A 9 -43.67 -83.67 3.30
N ASP A 10 -44.26 -84.63 2.57
CA ASP A 10 -45.48 -85.34 2.96
C ASP A 10 -45.27 -86.41 4.06
N LYS A 11 -44.01 -86.79 4.34
CA LYS A 11 -43.66 -87.75 5.41
C LYS A 11 -43.18 -87.11 6.71
N LEU A 12 -43.14 -85.78 6.77
CA LEU A 12 -42.67 -85.07 7.94
C LEU A 12 -43.81 -84.87 8.95
N PRO A 13 -43.55 -85.06 10.26
CA PRO A 13 -44.55 -84.83 11.30
C PRO A 13 -45.06 -83.37 11.28
N PRO A 14 -46.33 -83.09 11.62
CA PRO A 14 -46.91 -81.74 11.56
C PRO A 14 -46.11 -80.67 12.34
N TRP A 15 -45.38 -81.06 13.38
CA TRP A 15 -44.53 -80.17 14.19
C TRP A 15 -43.24 -79.72 13.50
N SER A 16 -42.79 -80.41 12.44
CA SER A 16 -41.56 -80.05 11.72
C SER A 16 -41.71 -78.72 10.96
N TYR A 17 -42.90 -78.43 10.44
CA TYR A 17 -43.19 -77.15 9.77
C TYR A 17 -43.05 -75.98 10.74
N GLN A 18 -43.50 -76.14 11.99
CA GLN A 18 -43.30 -75.16 13.05
C GLN A 18 -41.82 -75.02 13.42
N LEU A 19 -41.08 -76.12 13.48
CA LEU A 19 -39.63 -76.10 13.75
C LEU A 19 -38.86 -75.34 12.66
N PHE A 20 -39.11 -75.64 11.38
CA PHE A 20 -38.47 -74.93 10.26
C PHE A 20 -38.85 -73.45 10.25
N ALA A 21 -40.10 -73.10 10.55
CA ALA A 21 -40.54 -71.72 10.65
C ALA A 21 -39.79 -70.96 11.76
N VAL A 22 -39.58 -71.57 12.93
CA VAL A 22 -38.81 -70.96 14.02
C VAL A 22 -37.34 -70.78 13.64
N VAL A 23 -36.71 -71.79 13.03
CA VAL A 23 -35.29 -71.70 12.61
C VAL A 23 -35.09 -70.62 11.56
N ILE A 24 -35.97 -70.53 10.57
CA ILE A 24 -35.93 -69.48 9.55
C ILE A 24 -36.17 -68.11 10.18
N ALA A 25 -37.14 -67.97 11.09
CA ALA A 25 -37.40 -66.72 11.79
C ALA A 25 -36.18 -66.25 12.61
N VAL A 26 -35.53 -67.15 13.35
CA VAL A 26 -34.29 -66.83 14.08
C VAL A 26 -33.16 -66.44 13.13
N GLY A 27 -33.01 -67.13 11.99
CA GLY A 27 -32.03 -66.80 10.96
C GLY A 27 -32.24 -65.40 10.37
N ILE A 28 -33.50 -65.03 10.09
CA ILE A 28 -33.86 -63.69 9.58
C ILE A 28 -33.59 -62.62 10.63
N ILE A 29 -33.94 -62.87 11.90
CA ILE A 29 -33.66 -61.93 13.00
C ILE A 29 -32.15 -61.74 13.16
N PHE A 30 -31.38 -62.82 13.15
CA PHE A 30 -29.92 -62.75 13.26
C PHE A 30 -29.31 -61.98 12.08
N TYR A 31 -29.78 -62.23 10.86
CA TYR A 31 -29.36 -61.50 9.67
C TYR A 31 -29.67 -60.01 9.77
N PHE A 32 -30.88 -59.64 10.24
CA PHE A 32 -31.26 -58.25 10.48
C PHE A 32 -30.38 -57.56 11.51
N VAL A 33 -30.13 -58.20 12.65
CA VAL A 33 -29.27 -57.67 13.71
C VAL A 33 -27.83 -57.46 13.22
N LYS A 34 -27.28 -58.43 12.49
CA LYS A 34 -25.95 -58.31 11.87
C LYS A 34 -25.89 -57.16 10.86
N THR A 35 -26.90 -57.03 10.01
CA THR A 35 -26.96 -56.00 8.97
C THR A 35 -27.04 -54.60 9.58
N LEU A 36 -27.86 -54.42 10.62
CA LEU A 36 -27.96 -53.16 11.37
C LEU A 36 -26.64 -52.80 12.05
N TYR A 37 -25.95 -53.77 12.66
CA TYR A 37 -24.66 -53.54 13.30
C TYR A 37 -23.58 -53.13 12.29
N VAL A 38 -23.52 -53.81 11.14
CA VAL A 38 -22.56 -53.48 10.07
C VAL A 38 -22.85 -52.08 9.51
N ASN A 39 -24.10 -51.75 9.22
CA ASN A 39 -24.46 -50.42 8.72
C ASN A 39 -24.12 -49.31 9.71
N LYS A 40 -24.38 -49.52 11.01
CA LYS A 40 -23.99 -48.55 12.04
C LYS A 40 -22.48 -48.34 12.07
N ARG A 41 -21.70 -49.42 12.09
CA ARG A 41 -20.23 -49.34 12.10
C ARG A 41 -19.66 -48.67 10.84
N PHE A 42 -20.24 -48.94 9.67
CA PHE A 42 -19.85 -48.26 8.42
C PHE A 42 -20.20 -46.78 8.45
N SER A 43 -21.38 -46.41 8.96
CA SER A 43 -21.79 -45.02 9.12
C SER A 43 -20.85 -44.26 10.06
N ASP A 44 -20.49 -44.85 11.19
CA ASP A 44 -19.57 -44.25 12.16
C ASP A 44 -18.18 -44.05 11.50
N MET A 45 -17.66 -45.05 10.80
CA MET A 45 -16.37 -44.96 10.08
C MET A 45 -16.38 -43.88 8.99
N ILE A 46 -17.45 -43.81 8.19
CA ILE A 46 -17.60 -42.79 7.14
C ILE A 46 -17.68 -41.40 7.77
N SER A 47 -18.42 -41.24 8.87
CA SER A 47 -18.51 -39.95 9.57
C SER A 47 -17.17 -39.49 10.14
N ASP A 48 -16.35 -40.41 10.64
CA ASP A 48 -15.00 -40.08 11.14
C ASP A 48 -14.03 -39.72 10.02
N VAL A 49 -14.12 -40.38 8.87
CA VAL A 49 -13.32 -40.04 7.67
C VAL A 49 -13.73 -38.67 7.14
N LEU A 50 -15.03 -38.40 6.98
CA LEU A 50 -15.53 -37.10 6.55
C LEU A 50 -15.08 -35.98 7.50
N ARG A 51 -15.15 -36.21 8.82
CA ARG A 51 -14.65 -35.24 9.82
C ARG A 51 -13.15 -35.01 9.74
N ARG A 52 -12.36 -36.01 9.33
CA ARG A 52 -10.91 -35.85 9.10
C ARG A 52 -10.66 -35.04 7.83
N ASP A 53 -11.37 -35.32 6.75
CA ASP A 53 -11.24 -34.59 5.49
C ASP A 53 -11.64 -33.12 5.65
N ASP A 54 -12.74 -32.83 6.35
CA ASP A 54 -13.16 -31.46 6.68
C ASP A 54 -12.09 -30.71 7.48
N ARG A 55 -11.45 -31.38 8.45
CA ARG A 55 -10.34 -30.80 9.21
C ARG A 55 -9.14 -30.52 8.33
N ILE A 56 -8.76 -31.46 7.46
CA ILE A 56 -7.65 -31.30 6.52
C ILE A 56 -7.91 -30.10 5.61
N HIS A 57 -9.11 -30.00 5.05
CA HIS A 57 -9.53 -28.86 4.23
C HIS A 57 -9.41 -27.54 5.00
N THR A 58 -9.95 -27.50 6.22
CA THR A 58 -9.87 -26.31 7.08
C THR A 58 -8.42 -25.93 7.40
N TYR A 59 -7.53 -26.91 7.60
CA TYR A 59 -6.12 -26.65 7.84
C TYR A 59 -5.40 -26.14 6.59
N GLN A 60 -5.76 -26.63 5.40
CA GLN A 60 -5.23 -26.13 4.12
C GLN A 60 -5.65 -24.67 3.90
N GLU A 61 -6.94 -24.34 4.06
CA GLU A 61 -7.44 -22.96 3.95
C GLU A 61 -6.73 -22.02 4.93
N LYS A 62 -6.54 -22.47 6.18
CA LYS A 62 -5.78 -21.70 7.18
C LYS A 62 -4.32 -21.54 6.80
N MET A 63 -3.68 -22.57 6.27
CA MET A 63 -2.29 -22.49 5.81
C MET A 63 -2.14 -21.50 4.66
N ASP A 64 -3.04 -21.52 3.69
CA ASP A 64 -3.01 -20.62 2.54
C ASP A 64 -3.25 -19.17 2.98
N ALA A 65 -4.24 -18.93 3.85
CA ALA A 65 -4.48 -17.60 4.42
C ALA A 65 -3.30 -17.08 5.25
N MET A 66 -2.58 -17.96 5.95
CA MET A 66 -1.38 -17.57 6.71
C MET A 66 -0.20 -17.28 5.79
N ARG A 67 -0.04 -18.01 4.68
CA ARG A 67 0.98 -17.74 3.67
C ARG A 67 0.76 -16.40 2.99
N GLU A 68 -0.47 -16.10 2.59
CA GLU A 68 -0.82 -14.81 1.99
C GLU A 68 -0.47 -13.64 2.91
N LYS A 69 -0.83 -13.73 4.20
CA LYS A 69 -0.44 -12.73 5.20
C LYS A 69 1.06 -12.62 5.41
N GLN A 70 1.77 -13.74 5.35
CA GLN A 70 3.23 -13.75 5.46
C GLN A 70 3.87 -13.02 4.27
N GLU A 71 3.40 -13.29 3.04
CA GLU A 71 3.88 -12.61 1.84
C GLU A 71 3.63 -11.10 1.87
N GLU A 72 2.44 -10.67 2.30
CA GLU A 72 2.11 -9.25 2.46
C GLU A 72 3.00 -8.57 3.51
N SER A 73 3.22 -9.25 4.64
CA SER A 73 4.12 -8.77 5.69
C SER A 73 5.56 -8.66 5.21
N GLU A 74 6.05 -9.64 4.44
CA GLU A 74 7.40 -9.64 3.89
C GLU A 74 7.60 -8.48 2.91
N GLN A 75 6.64 -8.25 2.02
CA GLN A 75 6.67 -7.12 1.09
C GLN A 75 6.72 -5.78 1.84
N THR A 76 5.92 -5.63 2.89
CA THR A 76 5.90 -4.41 3.72
C THR A 76 7.24 -4.18 4.43
N VAL A 77 7.87 -5.25 4.94
CA VAL A 77 9.19 -5.18 5.58
C VAL A 77 10.27 -4.80 4.56
N GLN A 78 10.28 -5.43 3.39
CA GLN A 78 11.24 -5.12 2.32
C GLN A 78 11.13 -3.66 1.86
N GLN A 79 9.90 -3.18 1.68
CA GLN A 79 9.61 -1.80 1.34
C GLN A 79 10.16 -0.82 2.39
N THR A 80 9.89 -1.09 3.67
CA THR A 80 10.35 -0.25 4.78
C THR A 80 11.88 -0.26 4.89
N LEU A 81 12.51 -1.42 4.72
CA LEU A 81 13.97 -1.54 4.73
C LEU A 81 14.63 -0.79 3.57
N SER A 82 14.05 -0.82 2.37
CA SER A 82 14.50 -0.02 1.23
C SER A 82 14.46 1.47 1.56
N ALA A 83 13.33 1.94 2.09
CA ALA A 83 13.15 3.33 2.47
C ALA A 83 14.17 3.79 3.53
N ILE A 84 14.45 2.96 4.55
CA ILE A 84 15.43 3.28 5.60
C ILE A 84 16.85 3.40 5.02
N ARG A 85 17.25 2.49 4.12
CA ARG A 85 18.58 2.53 3.48
C ARG A 85 18.75 3.79 2.62
N ASN A 86 17.72 4.15 1.86
CA ASN A 86 17.74 5.38 1.06
C ASN A 86 17.79 6.62 1.95
N PHE A 87 17.03 6.61 3.05
CA PHE A 87 16.99 7.71 4.01
C PHE A 87 18.37 8.00 4.63
N GLU A 88 19.11 6.97 5.03
CA GLU A 88 20.48 7.14 5.56
C GLU A 88 21.39 7.86 4.56
N SER A 89 21.34 7.46 3.28
CA SER A 89 22.10 8.10 2.20
C SER A 89 21.73 9.59 2.02
N PHE A 90 20.43 9.91 2.08
CA PHE A 90 19.96 11.29 1.99
C PHE A 90 20.35 12.13 3.20
N LEU A 91 20.27 11.56 4.40
CA LEU A 91 20.67 12.24 5.62
C LEU A 91 22.16 12.58 5.60
N ASN A 92 23.01 11.64 5.14
CA ASN A 92 24.44 11.89 4.98
C ASN A 92 24.70 12.99 3.95
N THR A 93 24.04 12.93 2.78
CA THR A 93 24.17 13.99 1.75
C THR A 93 23.72 15.35 2.30
N PHE A 94 22.65 15.40 3.09
CA PHE A 94 22.18 16.62 3.74
C PHE A 94 23.18 17.15 4.77
N ASN A 95 23.81 16.28 5.56
CA ASN A 95 24.84 16.68 6.50
C ASN A 95 26.06 17.28 5.79
N ASP A 96 26.48 16.66 4.68
CA ASP A 96 27.57 17.19 3.85
C ASP A 96 27.22 18.55 3.26
N LEU A 97 25.99 18.72 2.78
CA LEU A 97 25.47 19.99 2.25
C LEU A 97 25.60 21.12 3.29
N ARG A 98 25.32 20.85 4.57
CA ARG A 98 25.41 21.86 5.64
C ARG A 98 26.84 22.32 5.94
N LEU A 99 27.85 21.56 5.51
CA LEU A 99 29.26 21.92 5.66
C LEU A 99 29.76 22.82 4.52
N VAL A 100 29.00 22.90 3.42
CA VAL A 100 29.34 23.74 2.27
C VAL A 100 29.16 25.22 2.63
N LYS A 101 30.20 26.01 2.37
CA LYS A 101 30.20 27.45 2.66
C LYS A 101 29.61 28.30 1.54
N ASP A 102 29.74 27.87 0.29
CA ASP A 102 29.24 28.59 -0.88
C ASP A 102 27.71 28.46 -0.96
N PRO A 103 26.94 29.55 -0.77
CA PRO A 103 25.48 29.51 -0.82
C PRO A 103 24.93 29.06 -2.18
N TYR A 104 25.60 29.41 -3.28
CA TYR A 104 25.13 29.04 -4.62
C TYR A 104 25.22 27.53 -4.84
N LEU A 105 26.33 26.91 -4.42
CA LEU A 105 26.48 25.45 -4.47
C LEU A 105 25.46 24.74 -3.58
N VAL A 106 25.15 25.30 -2.40
CA VAL A 106 24.10 24.73 -1.53
C VAL A 106 22.74 24.76 -2.22
N LEU A 107 22.40 25.82 -2.97
CA LEU A 107 21.13 25.91 -3.70
C LEU A 107 21.00 24.85 -4.79
N THR A 108 22.06 24.61 -5.55
CA THR A 108 22.05 23.60 -6.63
C THR A 108 21.98 22.20 -6.05
N GLU A 109 22.84 21.89 -5.08
CA GLU A 109 22.93 20.55 -4.47
C GLU A 109 21.68 20.19 -3.65
N SER A 110 21.08 21.15 -2.94
CA SER A 110 19.80 20.93 -2.25
C SER A 110 18.66 20.64 -3.22
N SER A 111 18.60 21.34 -4.37
CA SER A 111 17.60 21.07 -5.41
C SER A 111 17.77 19.67 -6.01
N PHE A 112 19.01 19.24 -6.26
CA PHE A 112 19.30 17.87 -6.70
C PHE A 112 18.93 16.83 -5.66
N LEU A 113 19.22 17.10 -4.39
CA LEU A 113 18.84 16.22 -3.29
C LEU A 113 17.32 16.08 -3.18
N LEU A 114 16.56 17.19 -3.25
CA LEU A 114 15.09 17.18 -3.22
C LEU A 114 14.51 16.36 -4.38
N GLN A 115 15.01 16.57 -5.60
CA GLN A 115 14.56 15.81 -6.77
C GLN A 115 14.86 14.32 -6.60
N ARG A 116 16.07 13.96 -6.17
CA ARG A 116 16.48 12.57 -5.95
C ARG A 116 15.65 11.88 -4.86
N MET A 117 15.37 12.59 -3.77
CA MET A 117 14.48 12.11 -2.71
C MET A 117 13.08 11.85 -3.24
N LEU A 118 12.55 12.74 -4.08
CA LEU A 118 11.20 12.60 -4.63
C LEU A 118 11.08 11.41 -5.61
N ASP A 119 12.11 11.20 -6.42
CA ASP A 119 12.18 10.06 -7.34
C ASP A 119 12.31 8.73 -6.59
N MET A 120 13.14 8.66 -5.54
CA MET A 120 13.25 7.45 -4.72
C MET A 120 12.00 7.21 -3.88
N LEU A 121 11.33 8.24 -3.36
CA LEU A 121 10.06 8.11 -2.67
C LEU A 121 9.01 7.42 -3.55
N ALA A 122 8.92 7.80 -4.83
CA ALA A 122 7.99 7.16 -5.76
C ALA A 122 8.26 5.65 -5.95
N ILE A 123 9.52 5.22 -5.77
CA ILE A 123 9.94 3.82 -5.84
C ILE A 123 9.68 3.11 -4.49
N ASP A 124 10.08 3.73 -3.38
CA ASP A 124 9.93 3.16 -2.03
C ASP A 124 8.46 3.04 -1.61
N MET A 125 7.54 3.79 -2.23
CA MET A 125 6.09 3.63 -2.00
C MET A 125 5.49 2.39 -2.68
N LYS A 126 6.25 1.69 -3.53
CA LYS A 126 5.77 0.56 -4.33
C LYS A 126 5.78 -0.75 -3.53
N LEU A 127 4.61 -1.35 -3.34
CA LEU A 127 4.45 -2.70 -2.80
C LEU A 127 4.48 -3.79 -3.87
N LYS A 128 3.79 -3.54 -4.99
CA LYS A 128 3.57 -4.54 -6.04
C LYS A 128 4.31 -4.17 -7.33
N PRO A 129 4.87 -5.15 -8.06
CA PRO A 129 5.38 -4.94 -9.42
C PRO A 129 4.33 -4.27 -10.33
N GLY A 130 4.77 -3.43 -11.26
CA GLY A 130 3.88 -2.71 -12.19
C GLY A 130 3.14 -1.48 -11.63
N VAL A 131 3.13 -1.25 -10.31
CA VAL A 131 2.59 -0.01 -9.75
C VAL A 131 3.61 1.12 -9.88
N HIS A 132 3.12 2.32 -10.23
CA HIS A 132 3.90 3.55 -10.30
C HIS A 132 3.21 4.64 -9.50
N HIS A 133 3.91 5.22 -8.52
CA HIS A 133 3.41 6.37 -7.77
C HIS A 133 3.91 7.67 -8.39
N ARG A 134 3.15 8.75 -8.22
CA ARG A 134 3.62 10.10 -8.55
C ARG A 134 3.82 10.87 -7.27
N CYS A 135 4.97 11.48 -7.10
CA CYS A 135 5.25 12.32 -5.94
C CYS A 135 5.48 13.75 -6.40
N GLY A 136 4.94 14.72 -5.67
CA GLY A 136 5.04 16.13 -6.01
C GLY A 136 5.29 17.00 -4.78
N ILE A 137 6.24 17.93 -4.87
CA ILE A 137 6.44 18.97 -3.87
C ILE A 137 5.78 20.24 -4.39
N TRP A 138 4.78 20.70 -3.65
CA TRP A 138 4.03 21.91 -3.95
C TRP A 138 4.45 22.99 -2.96
N LEU A 139 5.01 24.08 -3.46
CA LEU A 139 5.41 25.21 -2.63
C LEU A 139 4.29 26.24 -2.57
N TYR A 140 4.08 26.79 -1.38
CA TYR A 140 3.07 27.81 -1.14
C TYR A 140 3.58 29.19 -1.56
N GLU A 141 2.78 29.88 -2.37
CA GLU A 141 3.00 31.25 -2.83
C GLU A 141 1.64 31.88 -3.14
N ASP A 142 1.33 33.03 -2.53
CA ASP A 142 0.11 33.82 -2.81
C ASP A 142 -1.22 33.05 -2.85
N GLN A 143 -1.52 32.28 -1.80
CA GLN A 143 -2.73 31.43 -1.69
C GLN A 143 -2.79 30.25 -2.67
N MET A 144 -1.70 30.00 -3.40
CA MET A 144 -1.57 28.91 -4.34
C MET A 144 -0.46 27.95 -3.92
N LEU A 145 -0.65 26.67 -4.22
CA LEU A 145 0.35 25.62 -4.09
C LEU A 145 0.84 25.28 -5.50
N THR A 146 2.07 25.68 -5.82
CA THR A 146 2.66 25.49 -7.16
C THR A 146 3.59 24.28 -7.16
N LEU A 147 3.45 23.39 -8.14
CA LEU A 147 4.31 22.22 -8.28
C LEU A 147 5.74 22.66 -8.65
N ARG A 148 6.72 22.42 -7.78
CA ARG A 148 8.13 22.81 -8.01
C ARG A 148 9.05 21.62 -8.24
N PHE A 149 8.75 20.48 -7.61
CA PHE A 149 9.46 19.22 -7.87
C PHE A 149 8.45 18.13 -8.15
N SER A 150 8.77 17.25 -9.08
CA SER A 150 7.89 16.15 -9.46
C SER A 150 8.69 14.90 -9.79
N SER A 151 8.23 13.74 -9.34
CA SER A 151 8.81 12.47 -9.76
C SER A 151 8.50 12.17 -11.24
N ALA A 152 9.21 11.21 -11.84
CA ALA A 152 9.07 10.82 -13.25
C ALA A 152 7.64 10.50 -13.72
N GLY A 153 6.69 10.25 -12.82
CA GLY A 153 5.29 10.00 -13.15
C GLY A 153 4.49 11.24 -13.56
N PHE A 154 5.00 12.46 -13.34
CA PHE A 154 4.35 13.71 -13.75
C PHE A 154 4.75 14.12 -15.18
N PRO A 155 3.82 14.70 -15.96
CA PRO A 155 4.18 15.39 -17.21
C PRO A 155 5.14 16.55 -16.93
N LYS A 156 6.23 16.64 -17.70
CA LYS A 156 7.29 17.65 -17.48
C LYS A 156 6.78 19.10 -17.48
N HIS A 157 5.79 19.40 -18.29
CA HIS A 157 5.21 20.75 -18.39
C HIS A 157 4.42 21.15 -17.13
N TYR A 158 4.08 20.23 -16.23
CA TYR A 158 3.35 20.60 -15.01
C TYR A 158 4.23 21.33 -13.98
N VAL A 159 5.54 21.13 -14.01
CA VAL A 159 6.45 21.79 -13.06
C VAL A 159 6.52 23.28 -13.38
N GLY A 160 6.19 24.12 -12.39
CA GLY A 160 6.15 25.57 -12.51
C GLY A 160 4.85 26.14 -13.08
N GLU A 161 4.07 25.34 -13.83
CA GLU A 161 2.81 25.78 -14.43
C GLU A 161 1.59 25.37 -13.61
N ARG A 162 1.63 24.18 -12.99
CA ARG A 162 0.47 23.65 -12.28
C ARG A 162 0.40 24.21 -10.86
N ALA A 163 -0.74 24.83 -10.56
CA ALA A 163 -1.05 25.36 -9.24
C ALA A 163 -2.38 24.79 -8.71
N LEU A 164 -2.47 24.66 -7.39
CA LEU A 164 -3.68 24.25 -6.68
C LEU A 164 -4.05 25.36 -5.68
N HIS A 165 -5.34 25.71 -5.61
CA HIS A 165 -5.79 26.69 -4.64
C HIS A 165 -5.76 26.09 -3.22
N VAL A 166 -5.26 26.84 -2.24
CA VAL A 166 -5.18 26.38 -0.85
C VAL A 166 -6.57 26.09 -0.26
N ASP A 167 -7.59 26.84 -0.68
CA ASP A 167 -8.94 26.63 -0.17
C ASP A 167 -9.76 25.52 -0.82
N ARG A 168 -9.41 25.11 -2.05
CA ARG A 168 -10.26 24.26 -2.90
C ARG A 168 -9.56 23.00 -3.36
N SER A 169 -8.61 22.52 -2.57
CA SER A 169 -7.88 21.30 -2.89
C SER A 169 -7.57 20.51 -1.64
N VAL A 170 -7.48 19.18 -1.80
CA VAL A 170 -7.02 18.28 -0.75
C VAL A 170 -5.65 18.68 -0.22
N ALA A 171 -4.71 19.02 -1.12
CA ALA A 171 -3.39 19.52 -0.74
C ALA A 171 -3.51 20.81 0.08
N GLY A 172 -4.38 21.73 -0.33
CA GLY A 172 -4.68 22.94 0.41
C GLY A 172 -5.31 22.69 1.79
N ARG A 173 -6.17 21.68 1.93
CA ARG A 173 -6.68 21.22 3.25
C ARG A 173 -5.56 20.68 4.14
N CYS A 174 -4.65 19.88 3.58
CA CYS A 174 -3.45 19.40 4.28
C CYS A 174 -2.58 20.57 4.77
N TYR A 175 -2.33 21.56 3.92
CA TYR A 175 -1.58 22.77 4.25
C TYR A 175 -2.25 23.58 5.38
N ARG A 176 -3.53 23.91 5.26
CA ARG A 176 -4.23 24.72 6.28
C ARG A 176 -4.31 24.04 7.63
N LYS A 177 -4.58 22.74 7.64
CA LYS A 177 -4.69 21.96 8.89
C LYS A 177 -3.35 21.57 9.48
N GLN A 178 -2.26 21.69 8.71
CA GLN A 178 -0.92 21.18 9.07
C GLN A 178 -1.00 19.73 9.57
N ALA A 179 -1.82 18.93 8.89
CA ALA A 179 -2.12 17.56 9.25
C ALA A 179 -2.07 16.67 8.01
N ILE A 180 -1.65 15.42 8.21
CA ILE A 180 -1.59 14.43 7.14
C ILE A 180 -3.01 14.11 6.69
N VAL A 181 -3.24 14.17 5.38
CA VAL A 181 -4.52 13.83 4.78
C VAL A 181 -4.31 12.62 3.88
N GLN A 182 -4.98 11.52 4.20
CA GLN A 182 -4.92 10.28 3.44
C GLN A 182 -6.31 9.98 2.90
N ILE A 183 -6.41 9.83 1.57
CA ILE A 183 -7.64 9.55 0.86
C ILE A 183 -7.45 8.26 0.07
N ALA A 184 -8.38 7.31 0.25
CA ALA A 184 -8.40 6.06 -0.51
C ALA A 184 -8.93 6.25 -1.94
N ASP A 185 -9.87 7.18 -2.14
CA ASP A 185 -10.46 7.51 -3.43
C ASP A 185 -10.82 9.01 -3.50
N VAL A 186 -9.99 9.79 -4.19
CA VAL A 186 -10.15 11.24 -4.35
C VAL A 186 -11.45 11.59 -5.05
N THR A 187 -12.00 10.72 -5.89
CA THR A 187 -13.27 11.01 -6.60
C THR A 187 -14.48 11.13 -5.67
N LYS A 188 -14.34 10.71 -4.41
CA LYS A 188 -15.36 10.76 -3.37
C LYS A 188 -15.11 11.87 -2.35
N ASP A 189 -14.01 12.62 -2.48
CA ASP A 189 -13.65 13.67 -1.53
C ASP A 189 -14.33 15.00 -1.91
N GLU A 190 -14.79 15.74 -0.91
CA GLU A 190 -15.48 17.01 -1.11
C GLU A 190 -14.58 18.11 -1.70
N ASP A 191 -13.28 18.09 -1.38
CA ASP A 191 -12.29 19.04 -1.90
C ASP A 191 -11.63 18.54 -3.20
N TRP A 192 -12.21 17.52 -3.85
CA TRP A 192 -11.73 17.02 -5.14
C TRP A 192 -12.39 17.76 -6.30
N GLU A 193 -11.59 18.57 -6.99
CA GLU A 193 -11.96 19.16 -8.26
C GLU A 193 -11.39 18.32 -9.41
N ARG A 194 -12.27 17.76 -10.24
CA ARG A 194 -11.86 17.02 -11.42
C ARG A 194 -11.25 17.97 -12.45
N ASN A 195 -9.95 17.83 -12.71
CA ASN A 195 -9.34 18.46 -13.86
C ASN A 195 -9.81 17.73 -15.14
N VAL A 196 -10.61 18.41 -15.96
CA VAL A 196 -11.21 17.87 -17.20
C VAL A 196 -10.16 17.46 -18.23
N GLU A 197 -8.99 18.12 -18.22
CA GLU A 197 -7.86 17.83 -19.10
C GLU A 197 -7.00 16.67 -18.60
N SER A 198 -7.12 16.32 -17.31
CA SER A 198 -6.32 15.27 -16.68
C SER A 198 -7.04 13.91 -16.74
N LYS A 199 -6.55 13.01 -17.60
CA LYS A 199 -6.96 11.59 -17.65
C LYS A 199 -6.21 10.73 -16.62
N SER A 200 -5.93 11.28 -15.45
CA SER A 200 -5.12 10.61 -14.43
C SER A 200 -5.83 9.35 -13.90
N PRO A 201 -5.17 8.17 -13.89
CA PRO A 201 -5.77 6.94 -13.35
C PRO A 201 -5.69 6.85 -11.81
N TYR A 202 -5.01 7.81 -11.16
CA TYR A 202 -4.74 7.81 -9.73
C TYR A 202 -5.99 8.14 -8.92
N LYS A 203 -6.23 7.35 -7.88
CA LYS A 203 -7.41 7.44 -7.01
C LYS A 203 -7.04 7.66 -5.55
N ALA A 204 -5.96 7.07 -5.09
CA ALA A 204 -5.48 7.31 -3.74
C ALA A 204 -4.56 8.53 -3.72
N LEU A 205 -4.61 9.28 -2.62
CA LEU A 205 -3.78 10.47 -2.42
C LEU A 205 -3.35 10.53 -0.95
N LEU A 206 -2.05 10.69 -0.73
CA LEU A 206 -1.48 11.03 0.56
C LEU A 206 -0.87 12.42 0.46
N CYS A 207 -1.32 13.33 1.32
CA CYS A 207 -0.78 14.67 1.44
C CYS A 207 -0.10 14.83 2.80
N LEU A 208 1.16 15.24 2.79
CA LEU A 208 1.95 15.50 3.99
C LEU A 208 2.31 16.98 4.05
N PRO A 209 2.05 17.66 5.18
CA PRO A 209 2.38 19.08 5.31
C PRO A 209 3.90 19.25 5.40
N LEU A 210 4.42 20.25 4.69
CA LEU A 210 5.83 20.66 4.75
C LEU A 210 5.99 21.94 5.56
N GLY A 211 5.23 22.08 6.65
CA GLY A 211 5.21 23.31 7.44
C GLY A 211 4.71 24.50 6.63
N SER A 212 5.41 25.64 6.75
CA SER A 212 5.13 26.86 6.00
C SER A 212 5.51 26.76 4.52
N PHE A 213 6.35 25.80 4.12
CA PHE A 213 6.84 25.68 2.74
C PHE A 213 5.76 25.23 1.77
N GLY A 214 4.85 24.35 2.19
CA GLY A 214 3.82 23.80 1.31
C GLY A 214 3.46 22.35 1.64
N VAL A 215 3.34 21.49 0.64
CA VAL A 215 2.81 20.11 0.77
C VAL A 215 3.57 19.13 -0.12
N LEU A 216 3.82 17.93 0.40
CA LEU A 216 4.25 16.78 -0.36
C LEU A 216 3.03 15.91 -0.68
N THR A 217 2.80 15.61 -1.95
CA THR A 217 1.73 14.69 -2.37
C THR A 217 2.31 13.39 -2.90
N ILE A 218 1.63 12.29 -2.64
CA ILE A 218 1.91 10.96 -3.19
C ILE A 218 0.60 10.42 -3.79
N ASP A 219 0.58 10.24 -5.09
CA ASP A 219 -0.56 9.74 -5.85
C ASP A 219 -0.42 8.22 -6.00
N GLY A 220 -1.48 7.48 -5.65
CA GLY A 220 -1.57 6.03 -5.75
C GLY A 220 -2.74 5.55 -6.61
N LEU A 221 -2.59 4.36 -7.20
CA LEU A 221 -3.70 3.65 -7.83
C LEU A 221 -4.57 2.92 -6.79
N GLU A 222 -3.93 2.43 -5.72
CA GLU A 222 -4.54 1.73 -4.60
C GLU A 222 -4.35 2.55 -3.31
N PRO A 223 -5.24 2.39 -2.30
CA PRO A 223 -5.11 3.04 -1.01
C PRO A 223 -3.78 2.73 -0.32
N PHE A 224 -3.19 3.72 0.34
CA PHE A 224 -1.96 3.54 1.10
C PHE A 224 -2.20 2.77 2.41
N HIS A 225 -1.29 1.87 2.73
CA HIS A 225 -1.21 1.15 4.01
C HIS A 225 -0.41 1.98 5.02
N GLU A 226 -0.43 1.57 6.29
CA GLU A 226 0.21 2.32 7.39
C GLU A 226 1.72 2.50 7.20
N ALA A 227 2.45 1.47 6.76
CA ALA A 227 3.88 1.60 6.52
C ALA A 227 4.21 2.57 5.37
N GLY A 228 3.39 2.62 4.32
CA GLY A 228 3.56 3.57 3.22
C GLY A 228 3.34 5.01 3.70
N ARG A 229 2.36 5.21 4.60
CA ARG A 229 2.20 6.50 5.29
C ARG A 229 3.44 6.85 6.12
N ALA A 230 3.95 5.92 6.93
CA ALA A 230 5.14 6.15 7.75
C ALA A 230 6.39 6.49 6.92
N ILE A 231 6.58 5.84 5.77
CA ILE A 231 7.64 6.17 4.80
C ILE A 231 7.48 7.62 4.32
N GLY A 232 6.27 7.99 3.88
CA GLY A 232 5.97 9.36 3.47
C GLY A 232 6.30 10.39 4.56
N GLU A 233 5.96 10.09 5.82
CA GLU A 233 6.23 10.97 6.97
C GLU A 233 7.72 11.20 7.20
N ILE A 234 8.52 10.14 7.14
CA ILE A 234 9.98 10.20 7.28
C ILE A 234 10.59 11.07 6.16
N TYR A 235 10.18 10.84 4.92
CA TYR A 235 10.62 11.65 3.78
C TYR A 235 10.23 13.12 3.93
N ALA A 236 8.98 13.40 4.33
CA ALA A 236 8.51 14.77 4.55
C ALA A 236 9.36 15.51 5.59
N GLY A 237 9.71 14.86 6.70
CA GLY A 237 10.57 15.44 7.74
C GLY A 237 11.95 15.86 7.22
N LEU A 238 12.59 15.02 6.40
CA LEU A 238 13.88 15.38 5.79
C LEU A 238 13.73 16.42 4.69
N VAL A 239 12.66 16.37 3.87
CA VAL A 239 12.37 17.39 2.86
C VAL A 239 12.24 18.76 3.50
N ILE A 240 11.54 18.90 4.63
CA ILE A 240 11.44 20.16 5.39
C ILE A 240 12.84 20.67 5.78
N SER A 241 13.72 19.77 6.22
CA SER A 241 15.08 20.12 6.63
C SER A 241 15.92 20.62 5.45
N VAL A 242 15.82 19.94 4.30
CA VAL A 242 16.51 20.36 3.07
C VAL A 242 15.96 21.68 2.54
N LEU A 243 14.63 21.86 2.51
CA LEU A 243 14.00 23.12 2.12
C LEU A 243 14.41 24.28 3.02
N THR A 244 14.54 24.04 4.33
CA THR A 244 15.02 25.05 5.28
C THR A 244 16.43 25.52 4.94
N GLU A 245 17.34 24.60 4.64
CA GLU A 245 18.71 24.97 4.26
C GLU A 245 18.77 25.62 2.88
N HIS A 246 17.94 25.17 1.94
CA HIS A 246 17.78 25.78 0.62
C HIS A 246 17.35 27.25 0.75
N THR A 247 16.28 27.55 1.48
CA THR A 247 15.79 28.93 1.67
C THR A 247 16.81 29.80 2.39
N ARG A 248 17.46 29.31 3.45
CA ARG A 248 18.54 30.06 4.13
C ARG A 248 19.71 30.39 3.21
N SER A 249 20.02 29.51 2.27
CA SER A 249 21.11 29.72 1.31
C SER A 249 20.69 30.68 0.21
N PHE A 250 19.43 30.65 -0.18
CA PHE A 250 18.85 31.62 -1.10
C PHE A 250 18.94 33.04 -0.53
N ASP A 251 18.53 33.22 0.73
CA ASP A 251 18.59 34.52 1.40
C ASP A 251 20.02 35.05 1.48
N ARG A 252 20.97 34.19 1.88
CA ARG A 252 22.41 34.54 1.91
C ARG A 252 22.92 34.96 0.53
N TRP A 253 22.62 34.17 -0.50
CA TRP A 253 23.04 34.47 -1.87
C TRP A 253 22.43 35.79 -2.39
N ALA A 254 21.14 36.00 -2.17
CA ALA A 254 20.43 37.21 -2.58
C ALA A 254 21.03 38.47 -1.91
N MET A 255 21.35 38.40 -0.61
CA MET A 255 22.02 39.50 0.10
C MET A 255 23.40 39.82 -0.49
N HIS A 256 24.18 38.79 -0.86
CA HIS A 256 25.48 39.00 -1.50
C HIS A 256 25.36 39.61 -2.90
N ALA A 257 24.37 39.20 -3.69
CA ALA A 257 24.13 39.74 -5.04
C ALA A 257 23.67 41.21 -5.04
N VAL A 258 22.86 41.61 -4.05
CA VAL A 258 22.43 43.01 -3.89
C VAL A 258 23.57 43.89 -3.35
N GLY A 259 24.41 43.36 -2.45
CA GLY A 259 25.56 44.09 -1.90
C GLY A 259 26.66 44.38 -2.93
N THR A 260 26.90 43.49 -3.89
CA THR A 260 27.87 43.72 -4.97
C THR A 260 27.34 44.69 -6.04
N ALA A 261 26.04 44.67 -6.34
CA ALA A 261 25.41 45.63 -7.24
C ALA A 261 25.45 47.08 -6.68
N GLY A 262 25.33 47.25 -5.36
CA GLY A 262 25.42 48.56 -4.71
C GLY A 262 26.84 49.18 -4.69
N LEU A 263 27.89 48.37 -4.86
CA LEU A 263 29.28 48.83 -4.91
C LEU A 263 29.76 49.20 -6.32
N MET A 264 29.12 48.67 -7.38
CA MET A 264 29.42 49.07 -8.77
C MET A 264 28.70 50.35 -9.22
N GLY A 265 27.79 50.90 -8.41
CA GLY A 265 27.01 52.10 -8.75
C GLY A 265 27.58 53.44 -8.25
N LYS A 266 28.83 53.49 -7.75
CA LYS A 266 29.40 54.72 -7.16
C LYS A 266 30.64 55.29 -7.83
N ASP A 267 31.19 54.64 -8.85
CA ASP A 267 32.40 55.12 -9.55
C ASP A 267 32.09 55.46 -11.01
N PHE A 268 31.37 56.54 -11.24
CA PHE A 268 31.45 57.31 -12.49
C PHE A 268 31.66 58.77 -12.11
N PRO A 269 32.85 59.35 -12.36
CA PRO A 269 33.02 60.80 -12.26
C PRO A 269 32.21 61.44 -13.40
N GLU A 270 31.33 62.36 -13.04
CA GLU A 270 30.72 63.30 -13.98
C GLU A 270 31.87 64.02 -14.72
N GLU A 271 31.99 63.79 -16.02
CA GLU A 271 32.80 64.64 -16.90
C GLU A 271 32.15 66.03 -16.90
N GLU A 272 32.80 66.97 -16.22
CA GLU A 272 32.53 68.40 -16.34
C GLU A 272 32.83 68.85 -17.77
N ASP A 273 31.79 69.40 -18.41
CA ASP A 273 31.88 70.18 -19.63
C ASP A 273 32.93 71.30 -19.53
N ALA A 274 33.91 71.30 -20.44
CA ALA A 274 34.71 72.47 -20.82
C ALA A 274 35.20 72.36 -22.27
#